data_AF-A0A2V6NJA5-F1
#
_entry.id   AF-A0A2V6NJA5-F1
#
_cell.length_a   1.000
_cell.length_b   1.000
_cell.length_c   1.000
_cell.angle_alpha   90.00
_cell.angle_beta   90.00
_cell.angle_gamma   90.00
#
_symmetry.space_group_name_H-M   'P 1'
#
loop_
_entity.id
_entity.type
_entity.pdbx_description
1 polymer ?
#
loop_
_entity_poly.entity_id
_entity_poly.type
_entity_poly.pdbx_seq_one_letter_code
_entity_poly.pdbx_strand_id
1 'polypeptide(L)'
;MKKRALNGKRGRGTGRRRWPGERKGMSFDADIVRYLAMVVTLIEGRRVREEEIRKMLARAVSQHRIARRRRIDYVLHYLENNSS
;
A
#
# COMPACT_ATOMS: atom_id res chain seq x y z
N MET A 1 3.63 38.79 -10.80
CA MET A 1 3.75 37.33 -11.00
C MET A 1 5.04 36.80 -10.34
N LYS A 2 4.98 36.00 -9.26
CA LYS A 2 6.14 35.26 -8.71
C LYS A 2 5.70 33.94 -8.05
N LYS A 3 5.59 32.87 -8.85
CA LYS A 3 5.28 31.49 -8.40
C LYS A 3 6.16 30.45 -9.13
N ARG A 4 7.48 30.64 -9.18
CA ARG A 4 8.36 29.67 -9.89
C ARG A 4 9.63 29.21 -9.18
N ALA A 5 9.88 29.60 -7.94
CA ALA A 5 11.18 29.33 -7.29
C ALA A 5 11.20 28.21 -6.23
N LEU A 6 10.09 27.53 -5.92
CA LEU A 6 10.04 26.64 -4.73
C LEU A 6 9.80 25.14 -5.00
N ASN A 7 9.80 24.69 -6.26
CA ASN A 7 9.54 23.27 -6.56
C ASN A 7 10.81 22.42 -6.85
N GLY A 8 12.01 22.97 -6.62
CA GLY A 8 13.27 22.33 -7.03
C GLY A 8 13.93 21.40 -6.00
N LYS A 9 13.45 21.35 -4.74
CA LYS A 9 14.16 20.66 -3.64
C LYS A 9 13.45 19.39 -3.12
N ARG A 10 12.75 18.65 -3.98
CA ARG A 10 12.08 17.38 -3.61
C ARG A 10 12.59 16.17 -4.42
N GLY A 11 13.90 16.07 -4.67
CA GLY A 11 14.40 15.08 -5.63
C GLY A 11 15.70 14.35 -5.31
N ARG A 12 16.29 14.49 -4.12
CA ARG A 12 17.53 13.77 -3.77
C ARG A 12 17.54 13.27 -2.33
N GLY A 13 16.54 12.44 -2.01
CA GLY A 13 16.56 11.57 -0.85
C GLY A 13 17.12 10.21 -1.25
N THR A 14 18.37 9.98 -0.87
CA THR A 14 19.03 8.70 -0.61
C THR A 14 18.22 7.43 -0.86
N GLY A 15 18.71 6.60 -1.78
CA GLY A 15 18.50 5.15 -1.87
C GLY A 15 17.05 4.67 -1.78
N ARG A 16 16.53 4.06 -2.85
CA ARG A 16 15.43 3.10 -2.72
C ARG A 16 15.88 2.02 -1.73
N ARG A 17 15.58 2.21 -0.43
CA ARG A 17 15.72 1.18 0.59
C ARG A 17 14.77 0.08 0.18
N ARG A 18 15.31 -0.91 -0.52
CA ARG A 18 14.62 -2.14 -0.83
C ARG A 18 14.29 -2.79 0.51
N TRP A 19 13.04 -2.68 0.94
CA TRP A 19 12.62 -3.26 2.21
C TRP A 19 12.74 -4.78 2.13
N PRO A 20 13.30 -5.44 3.15
CA PRO A 20 13.28 -6.89 3.25
C PRO A 20 11.81 -7.32 3.31
N GLY A 21 11.31 -7.88 2.21
CA GLY A 21 9.89 -8.11 1.98
C GLY A 21 9.45 -7.84 0.54
N GLU A 22 10.30 -7.21 -0.27
CA GLU A 22 10.14 -7.15 -1.72
C GLU A 22 10.62 -8.47 -2.36
N ARG A 23 10.03 -9.60 -1.96
CA ARG A 23 10.28 -10.91 -2.57
C ARG A 23 9.00 -11.77 -2.62
N LYS A 24 8.81 -12.35 -3.81
CA LYS A 24 7.83 -13.37 -4.24
C LYS A 24 6.36 -12.93 -4.17
N GLY A 25 5.62 -13.19 -5.26
CA GLY A 25 4.19 -12.94 -5.34
C GLY A 25 3.50 -13.42 -4.06
N MET A 26 2.73 -12.54 -3.45
CA MET A 26 2.07 -12.80 -2.18
C MET A 26 1.16 -14.02 -2.37
N SER A 27 1.56 -15.16 -1.82
CA SER A 27 0.81 -16.41 -1.93
C SER A 27 -0.26 -16.37 -0.86
N PHE A 28 -1.51 -16.25 -1.29
CA PHE A 28 -2.67 -16.39 -0.41
C PHE A 28 -3.09 -17.86 -0.39
N ASP A 29 -3.57 -18.31 0.76
CA ASP A 29 -4.15 -19.64 0.91
C ASP A 29 -5.26 -19.87 -0.12
N ALA A 30 -5.21 -21.00 -0.82
CA ALA A 30 -6.12 -21.29 -1.93
C ALA A 30 -7.57 -21.47 -1.46
N ASP A 31 -7.80 -22.05 -0.28
CA ASP A 31 -9.13 -22.27 0.25
C ASP A 31 -9.77 -20.95 0.70
N ILE A 32 -8.95 -20.05 1.27
CA ILE A 32 -9.39 -18.69 1.59
C ILE A 32 -9.74 -17.92 0.31
N VAL A 33 -8.91 -18.02 -0.74
CA VAL A 33 -9.18 -17.34 -2.02
C VAL A 33 -10.47 -17.86 -2.66
N ARG A 34 -10.70 -19.18 -2.63
CA ARG A 34 -11.93 -19.80 -3.14
C ARG A 34 -13.17 -19.37 -2.35
N TYR A 35 -13.07 -19.35 -1.02
CA TYR A 35 -14.13 -18.85 -0.15
C TYR A 35 -14.47 -17.38 -0.44
N LEU A 36 -13.45 -16.52 -0.56
CA LEU A 36 -13.64 -15.11 -0.90
C LEU A 36 -14.23 -14.92 -2.29
N ALA A 37 -13.84 -15.73 -3.29
CA ALA A 37 -14.43 -15.67 -4.63
C ALA A 37 -15.94 -15.97 -4.58
N MET A 38 -16.36 -16.95 -3.79
CA MET A 38 -17.77 -17.29 -3.56
C MET A 38 -18.51 -16.13 -2.88
N VAL A 39 -18.00 -15.63 -1.75
CA VAL A 39 -18.66 -14.55 -0.98
C VAL A 39 -18.75 -13.25 -1.79
N VAL A 40 -17.68 -12.87 -2.48
CA VAL A 40 -17.68 -11.65 -3.30
C VAL A 40 -18.60 -11.79 -4.51
N THR A 41 -18.68 -12.98 -5.12
CA THR A 41 -19.66 -13.24 -6.18
C THR A 41 -21.09 -13.03 -5.70
N LEU A 42 -21.39 -13.49 -4.47
CA LEU A 42 -22.70 -13.34 -3.86
C LEU A 42 -23.04 -11.87 -3.57
N ILE A 43 -22.10 -11.12 -2.98
CA ILE A 43 -22.30 -9.72 -2.60
C ILE A 43 -22.42 -8.80 -3.82
N GLU A 44 -21.55 -9.00 -4.81
CA GLU A 44 -21.47 -8.13 -5.99
C GLU A 44 -22.47 -8.52 -7.08
N GLY A 45 -23.16 -9.67 -6.95
CA GLY A 45 -24.10 -10.18 -7.95
C GLY A 45 -23.47 -10.52 -9.30
N ARG A 46 -22.14 -10.64 -9.38
CA ARG A 46 -21.38 -10.95 -10.60
C ARG A 46 -20.37 -12.04 -10.34
N ARG A 47 -20.07 -12.85 -11.35
CA ARG A 47 -19.06 -13.92 -11.24
C ARG A 47 -17.66 -13.32 -11.07
N VAL A 48 -17.03 -13.61 -9.94
CA VAL A 48 -15.64 -13.18 -9.64
C VAL A 48 -14.71 -14.38 -9.69
N ARG A 49 -13.58 -14.24 -10.39
CA ARG A 49 -12.55 -15.29 -10.51
C ARG A 49 -11.51 -15.17 -9.39
N GLU A 50 -10.86 -16.28 -9.04
CA GLU A 50 -9.82 -16.31 -8.01
C GLU A 50 -8.65 -15.35 -8.30
N GLU A 51 -8.27 -15.18 -9.58
CA GLU A 51 -7.21 -14.23 -9.97
C GLU A 51 -7.58 -12.79 -9.62
N GLU A 52 -8.87 -12.45 -9.71
CA GLU A 52 -9.38 -11.13 -9.36
C GLU A 52 -9.30 -10.91 -7.85
N ILE A 53 -9.69 -11.92 -7.06
CA ILE A 53 -9.53 -11.89 -5.59
C ILE A 53 -8.07 -11.71 -5.19
N ARG A 54 -7.14 -12.45 -5.80
CA ARG A 54 -5.69 -12.30 -5.53
C ARG A 54 -5.21 -10.88 -5.82
N LYS A 55 -5.69 -10.25 -6.90
CA LYS A 55 -5.39 -8.84 -7.23
C LYS A 55 -5.98 -7.87 -6.20
N MET A 56 -7.22 -8.10 -5.77
CA MET A 56 -7.89 -7.29 -4.73
C MET A 56 -7.14 -7.36 -3.41
N LEU A 57 -6.76 -8.55 -2.96
CA LEU A 57 -5.98 -8.77 -1.75
C LEU A 57 -4.60 -8.12 -1.84
N ALA A 58 -3.89 -8.29 -2.96
CA ALA A 58 -2.58 -7.65 -3.16
C ALA A 58 -2.67 -6.11 -3.09
N ARG A 59 -3.74 -5.52 -3.65
CA ARG A 59 -4.00 -4.07 -3.57
C ARG A 59 -4.28 -3.65 -2.13
N ALA A 60 -5.15 -4.36 -1.42
CA ALA A 60 -5.50 -4.05 -0.03
C ALA A 60 -4.26 -4.08 0.89
N VAL A 61 -3.40 -5.10 0.75
CA VAL A 61 -2.14 -5.18 1.51
C VAL A 61 -1.21 -4.02 1.16
N SER A 62 -1.10 -3.67 -0.13
CA SER A 62 -0.28 -2.55 -0.57
C SER A 62 -0.77 -1.23 0.03
N GLN A 63 -2.08 -1.00 0.03
CA GLN A 63 -2.70 0.17 0.66
C GLN A 63 -2.45 0.20 2.17
N HIS A 64 -2.58 -0.93 2.86
CA HIS A 64 -2.31 -1.01 4.30
C HIS A 64 -0.84 -0.67 4.62
N ARG A 65 0.11 -1.15 3.80
CA ARG A 65 1.53 -0.79 3.93
C ARG A 65 1.77 0.70 3.75
N ILE A 66 1.15 1.32 2.73
CA ILE A 66 1.26 2.76 2.47
C ILE A 66 0.67 3.57 3.63
N ALA A 67 -0.52 3.20 4.11
CA ALA A 67 -1.19 3.87 5.23
C ALA A 67 -0.34 3.79 6.51
N ARG A 68 0.19 2.59 6.83
CA ARG A 68 1.11 2.38 7.95
C ARG A 68 2.36 3.25 7.81
N ARG A 69 2.93 3.35 6.61
CA ARG A 69 4.11 4.18 6.35
C ARG A 69 3.84 5.66 6.62
N ARG A 70 2.74 6.20 6.07
CA ARG A 70 2.34 7.60 6.30
C ARG A 70 2.14 7.91 7.77
N ARG A 71 1.56 6.98 8.53
CA ARG A 71 1.36 7.14 9.98
C ARG A 71 2.70 7.21 10.71
N ILE A 72 3.66 6.35 10.38
CA ILE A 72 5.01 6.39 10.96
C ILE A 72 5.70 7.71 10.60
N ASP A 73 5.68 8.11 9.32
CA ASP A 73 6.31 9.35 8.86
C ASP A 73 5.69 10.58 9.56
N TYR A 74 4.37 10.59 9.77
CA TYR A 74 3.68 11.64 10.52
C TYR A 74 4.13 11.70 11.99
N VAL A 75 4.19 10.55 12.68
CA VAL A 75 4.60 10.49 14.08
C VAL A 75 6.06 10.94 14.23
N LEU A 76 6.96 10.51 13.34
CA LEU A 76 8.36 10.94 13.37
C LEU A 76 8.49 12.46 13.19
N HIS A 77 7.79 13.02 12.20
CA HIS A 77 7.77 14.47 11.97
C HIS A 77 7.16 15.24 13.14
N TYR A 78 6.11 14.71 13.77
CA TYR A 78 5.53 15.30 14.97
C TYR A 78 6.52 15.31 16.13
N LEU A 79 7.23 14.19 16.37
CA LEU A 79 8.22 14.10 17.44
C LEU A 79 9.38 15.08 17.20
N GLU A 80 9.97 15.11 15.99
CA GLU A 80 11.06 16.04 15.64
C GLU A 80 10.68 17.51 15.92
N ASN A 81 9.46 17.91 15.57
CA ASN A 81 9.00 19.29 15.71
C ASN A 81 8.57 19.68 17.14
N ASN A 82 8.24 18.70 18.00
CA ASN A 82 7.81 18.95 19.38
C ASN A 82 8.88 18.60 20.43
N SER A 83 10.05 18.11 20.01
CA SER A 83 11.22 17.90 20.87
C SER A 83 12.15 19.13 20.96
N SER A 84 11.62 20.34 20.77
CA SER A 84 12.32 21.63 20.98
C SER A 84 11.96 22.26 22.31
#